data_AF-A0AAV7B0Z9-F1
#
_entry.id   AF-A0AAV7B0Z9-F1
#
_cell.length_a   1.000
_cell.length_b   1.000
_cell.length_c   1.000
_cell.angle_alpha   90.00
_cell.angle_beta   90.00
_cell.angle_gamma   90.00
#
_symmetry.space_group_name_H-M   'P 1'
#
loop_
_entity.id
_entity.type
_entity.pdbx_description
1 polymer ?
#
loop_
_entity_poly.entity_id
_entity_poly.type
_entity_poly.pdbx_seq_one_letter_code
_entity_poly.pdbx_strand_id
1 'polypeptide(L)'
;MMLCIRWQYRLTHPKRTVWIPPLLCAVAFLIYFIYFCPDYSNPVDSVDAFDKNVCMCGLCKPKPLRTPWFEQHFNGSIEPLLVRKDQVIPIHVLKWWLHLQGLNNASHIPWVLEQLFQVIQSGNPYEEHYNRPCRSCAVVGNSGNLRGSRHGEKIDLHNFIIRMNGARTSGFEVDVGSRTTHHFMYPESAVHLPNGVHLVLVPFKLQDLRWITSALSTGEIKFTYTRVKQFIRADKDKVSTTKNKSLYS
;
A
#
# COMPACT_ATOMS: atom_id res chain seq x y z
N MET A 1 11.33 38.30 17.63
CA MET A 1 10.93 39.06 16.44
C MET A 1 9.41 39.17 16.44
N MET A 2 8.94 40.39 16.70
CA MET A 2 7.62 40.99 16.42
C MET A 2 6.32 40.29 16.85
N LEU A 3 5.79 40.82 17.95
CA LEU A 3 4.37 41.09 18.20
C LEU A 3 3.80 42.10 17.18
N CYS A 4 2.49 42.04 16.92
CA CYS A 4 1.67 43.19 16.52
C CYS A 4 0.23 42.97 17.01
N ILE A 5 -0.11 43.52 18.18
CA ILE A 5 -0.94 44.71 18.42
C ILE A 5 -2.42 44.56 18.00
N ARG A 6 -3.27 44.68 19.03
CA ARG A 6 -4.72 44.79 19.01
C ARG A 6 -5.10 46.27 18.88
N TRP A 7 -6.08 46.62 18.06
CA TRP A 7 -6.79 47.90 18.16
C TRP A 7 -8.31 47.67 18.15
N GLN A 8 -8.96 48.17 19.20
CA GLN A 8 -10.40 48.19 19.41
C GLN A 8 -11.01 49.37 18.66
N TYR A 9 -12.20 49.18 18.08
CA TYR A 9 -13.18 50.26 17.99
C TYR A 9 -14.48 49.82 18.65
N ARG A 10 -14.87 50.60 19.65
CA ARG A 10 -16.13 50.53 20.39
C ARG A 10 -17.02 51.65 19.82
N LEU A 11 -18.15 51.30 19.20
CA LEU A 11 -19.24 52.22 18.90
C LEU A 11 -20.54 51.67 19.50
N THR A 12 -21.26 52.55 20.18
CA THR A 12 -22.38 52.32 21.07
C THR A 12 -23.74 52.41 20.36
N HIS A 13 -24.55 51.33 20.46
CA HIS A 13 -26.03 51.21 20.59
C HIS A 13 -27.01 52.05 19.72
N PRO A 14 -28.15 51.47 19.24
CA PRO A 14 -29.24 51.03 20.13
C PRO A 14 -29.91 49.68 19.80
N LYS A 15 -30.70 49.23 20.79
CA LYS A 15 -31.34 47.91 20.94
C LYS A 15 -32.43 47.63 19.90
N ARG A 16 -32.37 46.46 19.25
CA ARG A 16 -33.53 45.62 18.90
C ARG A 16 -33.12 44.14 19.02
N THR A 17 -33.35 43.58 20.20
CA THR A 17 -33.21 42.15 20.49
C THR A 17 -34.37 41.39 19.83
N VAL A 18 -34.12 40.79 18.68
CA VAL A 18 -35.03 39.82 18.05
C VAL A 18 -34.67 38.43 18.60
N TRP A 19 -35.45 37.97 19.58
CA TRP A 19 -35.34 36.64 20.18
C TRP A 19 -36.29 35.64 19.51
N ILE A 20 -36.11 35.33 18.24
CA ILE A 20 -36.74 34.17 17.58
C ILE A 20 -35.79 33.63 16.50
N PRO A 21 -35.25 32.41 16.66
CA PRO A 21 -34.47 32.01 17.82
C PRO A 21 -33.24 31.14 17.43
N PRO A 22 -32.21 31.04 18.29
CA PRO A 22 -31.18 29.99 18.20
C PRO A 22 -31.78 28.56 18.10
N LEU A 23 -33.04 28.38 18.50
CA LEU A 23 -33.83 27.16 18.26
C LEU A 23 -34.00 26.81 16.78
N LEU A 24 -34.24 27.78 15.88
CA LEU A 24 -34.39 27.49 14.45
C LEU A 24 -33.07 27.02 13.84
N CYS A 25 -31.94 27.60 14.27
CA CYS A 25 -30.61 27.12 13.87
C CYS A 25 -30.32 25.72 14.43
N ALA A 26 -30.66 25.44 15.69
CA ALA A 26 -30.46 24.12 16.29
C ALA A 26 -31.33 23.05 15.60
N VAL A 27 -32.58 23.37 15.27
CA VAL A 27 -33.49 22.47 14.54
C VAL A 27 -32.97 22.22 13.12
N ALA A 28 -32.51 23.25 12.41
CA ALA A 28 -31.90 23.09 11.09
C ALA A 28 -30.64 22.21 11.14
N PHE A 29 -29.83 22.34 12.19
CA PHE A 29 -28.62 21.52 12.39
C PHE A 29 -28.95 20.06 12.69
N LEU A 30 -29.99 19.79 13.50
CA LEU A 30 -30.48 18.45 13.77
C LEU A 30 -31.08 17.79 12.52
N ILE A 31 -31.86 18.55 11.73
CA ILE A 31 -32.41 18.07 10.46
C ILE A 31 -31.27 17.76 9.49
N TYR A 32 -30.26 18.62 9.38
CA TYR A 32 -29.08 18.34 8.55
C TYR A 32 -28.36 17.07 9.02
N PHE A 33 -28.16 16.87 10.32
CA PHE A 33 -27.55 15.64 10.83
C PHE A 33 -28.40 14.38 10.55
N ILE A 34 -29.73 14.46 10.63
CA ILE A 34 -30.60 13.31 10.34
C ILE A 34 -30.63 12.97 8.85
N TYR A 35 -30.64 13.98 7.97
CA TYR A 35 -30.77 13.77 6.52
C TYR A 35 -29.43 13.62 5.78
N PHE A 36 -28.35 14.22 6.28
CA PHE A 36 -27.01 14.18 5.66
C PHE A 36 -25.98 13.35 6.44
N CYS A 37 -26.30 12.86 7.64
CA CYS A 37 -25.51 11.83 8.31
C CYS A 37 -26.30 10.51 8.21
N PRO A 38 -26.10 9.72 7.14
CA PRO A 38 -26.69 8.40 7.09
C PRO A 38 -26.14 7.59 8.25
N ASP A 39 -27.08 7.04 9.02
CA ASP A 39 -26.86 6.15 10.15
C ASP A 39 -25.82 5.08 9.77
N TYR A 40 -24.60 5.21 10.28
CA TYR A 40 -23.57 4.16 10.18
C TYR A 40 -23.77 3.17 11.33
N SER A 41 -25.02 2.75 11.57
CA SER A 41 -25.34 1.59 12.38
C SER A 41 -25.36 0.37 11.47
N ASN A 42 -24.19 -0.28 11.35
CA ASN A 42 -23.97 -1.69 11.01
C ASN A 42 -24.91 -2.35 9.96
N PRO A 43 -24.39 -2.75 8.79
CA PRO A 43 -24.66 -4.08 8.28
C PRO A 43 -23.65 -5.02 8.95
N VAL A 44 -24.05 -5.65 10.07
CA VAL A 44 -23.53 -7.00 10.33
C VAL A 44 -24.26 -7.87 9.31
N ASP A 45 -23.71 -7.96 8.10
CA ASP A 45 -24.18 -8.96 7.14
C ASP A 45 -23.93 -10.32 7.79
N SER A 46 -25.04 -10.96 8.15
CA SER A 46 -25.10 -12.35 8.54
C SER A 46 -24.34 -13.18 7.52
N VAL A 47 -23.38 -13.95 8.00
CA VAL A 47 -22.63 -14.91 7.19
C VAL A 47 -23.60 -16.00 6.76
N ASP A 48 -24.19 -15.83 5.58
CA ASP A 48 -25.05 -16.84 4.98
C ASP A 48 -24.26 -18.11 4.68
N ALA A 49 -24.90 -19.24 4.96
CA ALA A 49 -24.34 -20.58 4.86
C ALA A 49 -23.84 -20.89 3.44
N PHE A 50 -22.58 -21.32 3.33
CA PHE A 50 -21.92 -21.63 2.06
C PHE A 50 -22.15 -23.08 1.62
N ASP A 51 -22.50 -23.24 0.34
CA ASP A 51 -22.63 -24.52 -0.36
C ASP A 51 -21.23 -25.13 -0.66
N LYS A 52 -21.13 -26.46 -0.56
CA LYS A 52 -19.89 -27.22 -0.28
C LYS A 52 -19.08 -27.68 -1.49
N ASN A 53 -19.46 -27.36 -2.72
CA ASN A 53 -18.81 -27.96 -3.89
C ASN A 53 -18.11 -26.92 -4.77
N VAL A 54 -16.79 -27.04 -4.84
CA VAL A 54 -15.80 -26.23 -5.60
C VAL A 54 -15.30 -24.96 -4.88
N CYS A 55 -14.66 -25.14 -3.70
CA CYS A 55 -13.46 -24.44 -3.20
C CYS A 55 -13.26 -24.76 -1.72
N MET A 56 -12.09 -25.23 -1.29
CA MET A 56 -11.84 -25.65 0.11
C MET A 56 -11.72 -24.51 1.14
N CYS A 57 -12.09 -23.27 0.82
CA CYS A 57 -11.93 -22.13 1.73
C CYS A 57 -13.03 -21.05 1.70
N GLY A 58 -14.24 -21.37 1.23
CA GLY A 58 -15.35 -20.40 1.21
C GLY A 58 -15.14 -19.20 0.28
N LEU A 59 -14.06 -19.18 -0.51
CA LEU A 59 -13.68 -18.11 -1.43
C LEU A 59 -13.05 -18.69 -2.72
N CYS A 60 -13.74 -19.62 -3.39
CA CYS A 60 -13.81 -19.41 -4.83
C CYS A 60 -14.79 -18.27 -4.95
N LYS A 61 -14.40 -17.11 -5.50
CA LYS A 61 -15.36 -16.04 -5.79
C LYS A 61 -16.58 -16.71 -6.42
N PRO A 62 -17.73 -16.77 -5.75
CA PRO A 62 -18.89 -17.42 -6.33
C PRO A 62 -19.12 -16.71 -7.67
N LYS A 63 -19.55 -17.42 -8.71
CA LYS A 63 -19.92 -16.83 -10.02
C LYS A 63 -20.66 -15.46 -9.93
N PRO A 64 -21.49 -15.15 -8.90
CA PRO A 64 -22.11 -13.84 -8.70
C PRO A 64 -21.16 -12.66 -8.40
N LEU A 65 -19.90 -12.88 -7.99
CA LEU A 65 -18.92 -11.81 -7.68
C LEU A 65 -17.99 -11.44 -8.85
N ARG A 66 -18.10 -12.13 -9.99
CA ARG A 66 -17.39 -11.74 -11.22
C ARG A 66 -18.29 -10.78 -11.99
N THR A 67 -18.16 -9.50 -11.68
CA THR A 67 -18.81 -8.46 -12.48
C THR A 67 -18.17 -8.44 -13.88
N PRO A 68 -18.91 -8.08 -14.94
CA PRO A 68 -18.32 -7.89 -16.28
C PRO A 68 -17.12 -6.95 -16.26
N TRP A 69 -17.18 -5.90 -15.41
CA TRP A 69 -16.07 -5.00 -15.16
C TRP A 69 -14.84 -5.73 -14.59
N PHE A 70 -15.00 -6.61 -13.60
CA PHE A 70 -13.87 -7.35 -13.03
C PHE A 70 -13.24 -8.30 -14.06
N GLU A 71 -14.04 -9.02 -14.85
CA GLU A 71 -13.52 -9.94 -15.86
C GLU A 71 -12.77 -9.22 -16.99
N GLN A 72 -13.21 -8.02 -17.35
CA GLN A 72 -12.54 -7.19 -18.35
C GLN A 72 -11.13 -6.73 -17.90
N HIS A 73 -10.94 -6.47 -16.60
CA HIS A 73 -9.69 -5.87 -16.10
C HIS A 73 -8.77 -6.87 -15.37
N PHE A 74 -9.30 -7.99 -14.90
CA PHE A 74 -8.50 -8.98 -14.17
C PHE A 74 -7.88 -10.02 -15.11
N ASN A 75 -6.55 -9.99 -15.22
CA ASN A 75 -5.80 -11.03 -15.91
C ASN A 75 -4.94 -11.83 -14.93
N GLY A 76 -5.44 -13.00 -14.52
CA GLY A 76 -4.77 -13.90 -13.58
C GLY A 76 -3.49 -14.57 -14.13
N SER A 77 -3.19 -14.42 -15.41
CA SER A 77 -1.97 -14.97 -16.03
C SER A 77 -0.76 -14.05 -15.91
N ILE A 78 -0.93 -12.84 -15.35
CA ILE A 78 0.16 -11.88 -15.20
C ILE A 78 1.03 -12.28 -13.99
N GLU A 79 2.31 -12.58 -14.26
CA GLU A 79 3.33 -12.72 -13.22
C GLU A 79 3.72 -11.34 -12.66
N PRO A 80 3.51 -11.06 -11.36
CA PRO A 80 3.71 -9.72 -10.79
C PRO A 80 5.16 -9.44 -10.39
N LEU A 81 6.03 -10.45 -10.32
CA LEU A 81 7.43 -10.31 -9.92
C LEU A 81 8.36 -10.36 -11.13
N LEU A 82 9.44 -9.59 -11.04
CA LEU A 82 10.54 -9.61 -11.98
C LEU A 82 11.48 -10.76 -11.62
N VAL A 83 11.63 -11.70 -12.55
CA VAL A 83 12.51 -12.88 -12.41
C VAL A 83 13.57 -12.87 -13.51
N ARG A 84 14.63 -13.69 -13.38
CA ARG A 84 15.76 -13.65 -14.34
C ARG A 84 15.36 -13.98 -15.78
N LYS A 85 14.31 -14.77 -16.01
CA LYS A 85 13.75 -15.04 -17.35
C LYS A 85 13.14 -13.81 -18.03
N ASP A 86 12.84 -12.75 -17.27
CA ASP A 86 12.15 -11.54 -17.74
C ASP A 86 13.10 -10.41 -18.20
N GLN A 87 14.29 -10.73 -18.69
CA GLN A 87 15.28 -9.71 -19.12
C GLN A 87 14.82 -8.88 -20.33
N VAL A 88 13.87 -9.38 -21.12
CA VAL A 88 13.33 -8.67 -22.29
C VAL A 88 12.03 -7.97 -21.91
N ILE A 89 12.13 -6.66 -21.69
CA ILE A 89 10.98 -5.79 -21.43
C ILE A 89 10.47 -5.26 -22.79
N PRO A 90 9.18 -5.43 -23.13
CA PRO A 90 8.64 -4.88 -24.37
C PRO A 90 8.87 -3.37 -24.47
N ILE A 91 9.24 -2.88 -25.65
CA ILE A 91 9.69 -1.49 -25.85
C ILE A 91 8.68 -0.44 -25.38
N HIS A 92 7.38 -0.73 -25.52
CA HIS A 92 6.31 0.18 -25.11
C HIS A 92 6.16 0.23 -23.58
N VAL A 93 6.32 -0.90 -22.88
CA VAL A 93 6.40 -0.99 -21.40
C VAL A 93 7.60 -0.21 -20.90
N LEU A 94 8.74 -0.44 -21.55
CA LEU A 94 9.98 0.18 -21.19
C LEU A 94 9.90 1.71 -21.33
N LYS A 95 9.41 2.20 -22.48
CA LYS A 95 9.19 3.63 -22.69
C LYS A 95 8.27 4.21 -21.63
N TRP A 96 7.11 3.59 -21.38
CA TRP A 96 6.18 4.07 -20.37
C TRP A 96 6.84 4.17 -18.98
N TRP A 97 7.52 3.10 -18.54
CA TRP A 97 8.18 3.07 -17.23
C TRP A 97 9.27 4.14 -17.10
N LEU A 98 10.07 4.34 -18.16
CA LEU A 98 11.10 5.37 -18.20
C LEU A 98 10.54 6.80 -18.11
N HIS A 99 9.28 7.02 -18.48
CA HIS A 99 8.64 8.33 -18.36
C HIS A 99 8.11 8.62 -16.95
N LEU A 100 8.00 7.62 -16.06
CA LEU A 100 7.45 7.84 -14.71
C LEU A 100 8.23 8.86 -13.88
N GLN A 101 9.56 8.76 -13.87
CA GLN A 101 10.43 9.61 -13.03
C GLN A 101 11.74 10.01 -13.73
N GLY A 102 11.63 10.54 -14.97
CA GLY A 102 12.72 11.19 -15.70
C GLY A 102 13.61 10.27 -16.55
N LEU A 103 14.43 10.88 -17.42
CA LEU A 103 15.22 10.22 -18.47
C LEU A 103 16.31 9.29 -17.90
N ASN A 104 15.98 8.01 -17.70
CA ASN A 104 17.00 6.98 -17.48
C ASN A 104 17.53 6.51 -18.84
N ASN A 105 18.85 6.29 -18.94
CA ASN A 105 19.43 5.70 -20.13
C ASN A 105 19.02 4.21 -20.23
N ALA A 106 18.16 3.90 -21.21
CA ALA A 106 17.66 2.56 -21.46
C ALA A 106 18.79 1.56 -21.75
N SER A 107 19.93 2.01 -22.29
CA SER A 107 21.05 1.12 -22.64
C SER A 107 21.67 0.43 -21.43
N HIS A 108 21.52 1.00 -20.22
CA HIS A 108 22.09 0.43 -19.01
C HIS A 108 21.22 -0.64 -18.35
N ILE A 109 19.99 -0.86 -18.83
CA ILE A 109 19.03 -1.76 -18.17
C ILE A 109 19.52 -3.20 -18.09
N PRO A 110 20.03 -3.83 -19.17
CA PRO A 110 20.50 -5.21 -19.11
C PRO A 110 21.58 -5.39 -18.04
N TRP A 111 22.56 -4.48 -17.99
CA TRP A 111 23.62 -4.49 -16.99
C TRP A 111 23.08 -4.30 -15.56
N VAL A 112 22.15 -3.37 -15.34
CA VAL A 112 21.53 -3.17 -14.01
C VAL A 112 20.77 -4.41 -13.55
N LEU A 113 20.02 -5.07 -14.46
CA LEU A 113 19.30 -6.30 -14.14
C LEU A 113 20.25 -7.46 -13.83
N GLU A 114 21.38 -7.55 -14.53
CA GLU A 114 22.42 -8.53 -14.24
C GLU A 114 23.00 -8.33 -12.83
N GLN A 115 23.38 -7.10 -12.49
CA GLN A 115 23.87 -6.76 -11.14
C GLN A 115 22.82 -7.01 -10.06
N LEU A 116 21.55 -6.73 -10.35
CA LEU A 116 20.44 -7.01 -9.44
C LEU A 116 20.37 -8.49 -9.07
N PHE A 117 20.33 -9.37 -10.08
CA PHE A 117 20.20 -10.81 -9.88
C PHE A 117 21.50 -11.50 -9.43
N GLN A 118 22.58 -10.76 -9.21
CA GLN A 118 23.76 -11.24 -8.48
C GLN A 118 23.60 -11.06 -6.96
N VAL A 119 22.77 -10.09 -6.52
CA VAL A 119 22.57 -9.77 -5.10
C VAL A 119 21.30 -10.40 -4.53
N ILE A 120 20.21 -10.42 -5.30
CA ILE A 120 18.91 -10.95 -4.88
C ILE A 120 18.58 -12.28 -5.56
N GLN A 121 17.66 -13.06 -4.98
CA GLN A 121 17.18 -14.29 -5.61
C GLN A 121 16.54 -14.02 -6.97
N SER A 122 16.76 -14.96 -7.90
CA SER A 122 16.36 -14.86 -9.31
C SER A 122 15.03 -15.56 -9.65
N GLY A 123 14.48 -16.35 -8.73
CA GLY A 123 13.26 -17.15 -8.92
C GLY A 123 12.03 -16.55 -8.25
N ASN A 124 10.86 -17.12 -8.54
CA ASN A 124 9.61 -16.74 -7.88
C ASN A 124 9.48 -17.51 -6.55
N PRO A 125 9.59 -16.85 -5.38
CA PRO A 125 9.54 -17.51 -4.08
C PRO A 125 8.16 -18.11 -3.76
N TYR A 126 7.15 -17.85 -4.59
CA TYR A 126 5.79 -18.34 -4.42
C TYR A 126 5.44 -19.54 -5.31
N GLU A 127 6.40 -20.06 -6.09
CA GLU A 127 6.16 -21.22 -6.96
C GLU A 127 5.60 -22.43 -6.20
N GLU A 128 6.21 -22.79 -5.08
CA GLU A 128 5.76 -23.89 -4.23
C GLU A 128 4.41 -23.63 -3.55
N HIS A 129 4.07 -22.34 -3.38
CA HIS A 129 2.82 -21.96 -2.75
C HIS A 129 1.62 -22.11 -3.69
N TYR A 130 1.79 -22.13 -5.03
CA TYR A 130 0.70 -22.31 -6.02
C TYR A 130 -0.19 -23.52 -5.75
N ASN A 131 0.36 -24.57 -5.14
CA ASN A 131 -0.36 -25.81 -4.85
C ASN A 131 -1.04 -25.83 -3.47
N ARG A 132 -0.96 -24.76 -2.66
CA ARG A 132 -1.67 -24.70 -1.38
C ARG A 132 -3.14 -24.34 -1.59
N PRO A 133 -4.10 -25.15 -1.09
CA PRO A 133 -5.52 -25.05 -1.43
C PRO A 133 -6.22 -23.81 -0.86
N CYS A 134 -5.59 -23.10 0.08
CA CYS A 134 -6.14 -21.89 0.66
C CYS A 134 -5.04 -20.95 1.14
N ARG A 135 -5.18 -19.66 0.76
CA ARG A 135 -4.32 -18.59 1.26
C ARG A 135 -5.18 -17.38 1.61
N SER A 136 -5.04 -16.92 2.84
CA SER A 136 -5.63 -15.66 3.29
C SER A 136 -4.56 -14.56 3.30
N CYS A 137 -4.92 -13.38 2.79
CA CYS A 137 -4.05 -12.22 2.73
C CYS A 137 -4.70 -11.02 3.42
N ALA A 138 -3.99 -10.38 4.35
CA ALA A 138 -4.32 -9.05 4.87
C ALA A 138 -3.41 -8.01 4.21
N VAL A 139 -4.00 -7.03 3.54
CA VAL A 139 -3.27 -5.87 3.00
C VAL A 139 -3.53 -4.69 3.93
N VAL A 140 -2.50 -4.23 4.62
CA VAL A 140 -2.61 -3.19 5.65
C VAL A 140 -2.00 -1.89 5.12
N GLY A 141 -2.86 -0.91 4.86
CA GLY A 141 -2.46 0.44 4.49
C GLY A 141 -2.00 1.29 5.68
N ASN A 142 -1.79 2.58 5.44
CA ASN A 142 -1.28 3.54 6.43
C ASN A 142 -2.31 4.61 6.83
N SER A 143 -3.61 4.33 6.62
CA SER A 143 -4.68 5.30 6.93
C SER A 143 -4.86 5.45 8.43
N GLY A 144 -5.11 6.69 8.88
CA GLY A 144 -5.39 7.00 10.28
C GLY A 144 -6.68 6.36 10.81
N ASN A 145 -7.57 5.89 9.93
CA ASN A 145 -8.80 5.18 10.32
C ASN A 145 -8.54 3.85 11.05
N LEU A 146 -7.32 3.31 10.97
CA LEU A 146 -6.93 2.12 11.71
C LEU A 146 -6.76 2.39 13.20
N ARG A 147 -6.54 3.64 13.61
CA ARG A 147 -6.35 4.01 15.01
C ARG A 147 -7.62 3.76 15.83
N GLY A 148 -7.53 2.93 16.86
CA GLY A 148 -8.65 2.49 17.69
C GLY A 148 -9.56 1.44 17.06
N SER A 149 -9.22 0.93 15.86
CA SER A 149 -10.03 -0.07 15.14
C SER A 149 -9.99 -1.47 15.78
N ARG A 150 -8.95 -1.75 16.58
CA ARG A 150 -8.71 -3.05 17.21
C ARG A 150 -8.69 -4.23 16.22
N HIS A 151 -8.29 -3.99 14.98
CA HIS A 151 -8.24 -5.03 13.94
C HIS A 151 -7.02 -5.94 14.03
N GLY A 152 -6.09 -5.71 14.96
CA GLY A 152 -4.77 -6.33 14.97
C GLY A 152 -4.80 -7.85 15.06
N GLU A 153 -5.64 -8.41 15.93
CA GLU A 153 -5.80 -9.86 16.05
C GLU A 153 -6.32 -10.47 14.74
N LYS A 154 -7.36 -9.87 14.15
CA LYS A 154 -7.94 -10.32 12.88
C LYS A 154 -6.94 -10.24 11.72
N ILE A 155 -6.11 -9.20 11.68
CA ILE A 155 -5.03 -9.05 10.70
C ILE A 155 -4.02 -10.19 10.88
N ASP A 156 -3.59 -10.44 12.11
CA ASP A 156 -2.56 -11.43 12.44
C ASP A 156 -3.02 -12.89 12.23
N LEU A 157 -4.31 -13.17 12.01
CA LEU A 157 -4.82 -14.49 11.62
C LEU A 157 -4.50 -14.88 10.16
N HIS A 158 -4.09 -13.93 9.30
CA HIS A 158 -3.87 -14.21 7.89
C HIS A 158 -2.54 -14.94 7.63
N ASN A 159 -2.48 -15.73 6.55
CA ASN A 159 -1.25 -16.41 6.14
C ASN A 159 -0.21 -15.41 5.64
N PHE A 160 -0.65 -14.45 4.80
CA PHE A 160 0.17 -13.35 4.34
C PHE A 160 -0.36 -12.02 4.87
N ILE A 161 0.54 -11.24 5.44
CA ILE A 161 0.29 -9.88 5.91
C ILE A 161 1.24 -8.98 5.14
N ILE A 162 0.65 -8.13 4.30
CA ILE A 162 1.31 -7.24 3.36
C ILE A 162 1.21 -5.82 3.91
N ARG A 163 2.35 -5.18 4.13
CA ARG A 163 2.47 -3.78 4.57
C ARG A 163 3.25 -2.98 3.54
N MET A 164 3.23 -1.66 3.66
CA MET A 164 3.91 -0.77 2.72
C MET A 164 4.44 0.51 3.36
N ASN A 165 5.49 1.08 2.76
CA ASN A 165 6.07 2.35 3.14
C ASN A 165 6.52 2.37 4.62
N GLY A 166 6.26 3.46 5.34
CA GLY A 166 6.61 3.63 6.75
C GLY A 166 5.63 3.02 7.75
N ALA A 167 4.88 1.98 7.39
CA ALA A 167 3.91 1.34 8.28
C ALA A 167 4.57 0.89 9.59
N ARG A 168 4.17 1.51 10.71
CA ARG A 168 4.65 1.14 12.05
C ARG A 168 3.66 0.20 12.71
N THR A 169 4.14 -0.92 13.22
CA THR A 169 3.36 -1.85 14.05
C THR A 169 3.60 -1.60 15.53
N SER A 170 4.84 -1.25 15.91
CA SER A 170 5.21 -1.03 17.31
C SER A 170 4.41 0.10 17.95
N GLY A 171 3.70 -0.22 19.03
CA GLY A 171 2.81 0.69 19.75
C GLY A 171 1.39 0.81 19.16
N PHE A 172 1.09 0.08 18.08
CA PHE A 172 -0.19 0.06 17.38
C PHE A 172 -0.71 -1.37 17.16
N GLU A 173 -0.12 -2.38 17.79
CA GLU A 173 -0.35 -3.79 17.51
C GLU A 173 -1.81 -4.19 17.69
N VAL A 174 -2.50 -3.60 18.67
CA VAL A 174 -3.94 -3.82 18.91
C VAL A 174 -4.76 -3.45 17.67
N ASP A 175 -4.37 -2.39 16.96
CA ASP A 175 -5.08 -1.87 15.81
C ASP A 175 -4.63 -2.51 14.49
N VAL A 176 -3.32 -2.66 14.30
CA VAL A 176 -2.75 -3.02 12.99
C VAL A 176 -2.08 -4.38 12.94
N GLY A 177 -2.01 -5.09 14.06
CA GLY A 177 -1.33 -6.37 14.19
C GLY A 177 0.17 -6.22 14.36
N SER A 178 0.81 -7.30 14.82
CA SER A 178 2.23 -7.38 15.11
C SER A 178 3.03 -8.04 13.98
N ARG A 179 2.38 -8.90 13.19
CA ARG A 179 3.04 -9.72 12.17
C ARG A 179 3.16 -8.98 10.84
N THR A 180 4.23 -9.28 10.11
CA THR A 180 4.45 -8.84 8.74
C THR A 180 5.12 -9.97 7.99
N THR A 181 4.63 -10.29 6.79
CA THR A 181 5.26 -11.33 5.93
C THR A 181 5.89 -10.71 4.70
N HIS A 182 5.30 -9.63 4.19
CA HIS A 182 5.72 -8.93 2.99
C HIS A 182 5.65 -7.44 3.24
N HIS A 183 6.69 -6.72 2.83
CA HIS A 183 6.75 -5.28 2.97
C HIS A 183 7.14 -4.62 1.65
N PHE A 184 6.19 -3.87 1.09
CA PHE A 184 6.38 -3.14 -0.15
C PHE A 184 7.07 -1.80 0.12
N MET A 185 8.14 -1.50 -0.60
CA MET A 185 8.80 -0.21 -0.51
C MET A 185 9.57 0.16 -1.76
N TYR A 186 9.92 1.43 -1.83
CA TYR A 186 10.83 2.05 -2.77
C TYR A 186 11.89 2.86 -1.98
N PRO A 187 13.01 3.29 -2.58
CA PRO A 187 14.14 3.85 -1.82
C PRO A 187 13.78 4.96 -0.85
N GLU A 188 12.87 5.84 -1.26
CA GLU A 188 12.43 7.03 -0.52
C GLU A 188 11.46 6.70 0.63
N SER A 189 10.86 5.50 0.63
CA SER A 189 9.97 5.02 1.70
C SER A 189 10.58 3.88 2.52
N ALA A 190 11.88 3.64 2.37
CA ALA A 190 12.52 2.43 2.87
C ALA A 190 12.61 2.37 4.40
N VAL A 191 12.40 1.18 4.95
CA VAL A 191 12.52 0.87 6.38
C VAL A 191 13.42 -0.34 6.59
N HIS A 192 13.98 -0.51 7.79
CA HIS A 192 14.63 -1.76 8.15
C HIS A 192 13.57 -2.81 8.43
N LEU A 193 13.77 -4.02 7.92
CA LEU A 193 12.87 -5.13 8.14
C LEU A 193 13.37 -6.04 9.27
N PRO A 194 12.47 -6.67 10.03
CA PRO A 194 12.79 -7.84 10.83
C PRO A 194 13.23 -9.01 9.95
N ASN A 195 14.00 -9.93 10.53
CA ASN A 195 14.39 -11.16 9.84
C ASN A 195 13.13 -11.96 9.48
N GLY A 196 13.16 -12.61 8.32
CA GLY A 196 12.11 -13.45 7.78
C GLY A 196 11.07 -12.71 6.93
N VAL A 197 11.04 -11.37 6.95
CA VAL A 197 10.09 -10.57 6.15
C VAL A 197 10.58 -10.43 4.72
N HIS A 198 9.70 -10.72 3.76
CA HIS A 198 9.99 -10.53 2.35
C HIS A 198 9.91 -9.06 1.97
N LEU A 199 11.01 -8.53 1.43
CA LEU A 199 11.06 -7.20 0.83
C LEU A 199 10.51 -7.29 -0.59
N VAL A 200 9.48 -6.51 -0.90
CA VAL A 200 8.98 -6.36 -2.27
C VAL A 200 9.28 -4.96 -2.77
N LEU A 201 10.32 -4.83 -3.60
CA LEU A 201 10.75 -3.55 -4.17
C LEU A 201 9.78 -3.13 -5.28
N VAL A 202 9.34 -1.88 -5.25
CA VAL A 202 8.56 -1.26 -6.32
C VAL A 202 9.42 -0.22 -7.03
N PRO A 203 10.03 -0.54 -8.19
CA PRO A 203 10.95 0.37 -8.87
C PRO A 203 10.20 1.32 -9.80
N PHE A 204 10.22 2.61 -9.49
CA PHE A 204 9.66 3.69 -10.32
C PHE A 204 10.68 4.29 -11.30
N LYS A 205 11.96 4.00 -11.11
CA LYS A 205 13.09 4.45 -11.95
C LYS A 205 14.25 3.46 -11.91
N LEU A 206 15.15 3.54 -12.89
CA LEU A 206 16.33 2.66 -12.95
C LEU A 206 17.24 2.78 -11.72
N GLN A 207 17.28 3.97 -11.12
CA GLN A 207 18.04 4.20 -9.89
C GLN A 207 17.54 3.37 -8.70
N ASP A 208 16.25 2.98 -8.66
CA ASP A 208 15.71 2.19 -7.56
C ASP A 208 16.27 0.76 -7.56
N LEU A 209 16.48 0.19 -8.75
CA LEU A 209 17.11 -1.11 -8.94
C LEU A 209 18.59 -1.09 -8.55
N ARG A 210 19.29 0.01 -8.85
CA ARG A 210 20.68 0.21 -8.40
C ARG A 210 20.75 0.44 -6.90
N TRP A 211 19.78 1.15 -6.34
CA TRP A 211 19.74 1.43 -4.91
C TRP A 211 19.61 0.14 -4.10
N ILE A 212 18.74 -0.80 -4.49
CA ILE A 212 18.56 -2.03 -3.70
C ILE A 212 19.85 -2.88 -3.68
N THR A 213 20.59 -2.96 -4.79
CA THR A 213 21.87 -3.67 -4.81
C THR A 213 22.89 -2.98 -3.92
N SER A 214 22.99 -1.65 -4.02
CA SER A 214 23.88 -0.85 -3.20
C SER A 214 23.53 -0.93 -1.71
N ALA A 215 22.25 -0.78 -1.33
CA ALA A 215 21.80 -0.77 0.06
C ALA A 215 21.93 -2.12 0.77
N LEU A 216 22.01 -3.22 0.02
CA LEU A 216 22.30 -4.57 0.51
C LEU A 216 23.80 -4.93 0.44
N SER A 217 24.64 -4.08 -0.15
CA SER A 217 26.08 -4.36 -0.33
C SER A 217 26.96 -3.14 -0.05
N THR A 218 27.21 -2.28 -1.04
CA THR A 218 28.25 -1.23 -1.03
C THR A 218 27.87 0.03 -0.27
N GLY A 219 26.57 0.38 -0.22
CA GLY A 219 26.09 1.63 0.36
C GLY A 219 26.61 2.90 -0.34
N GLU A 220 26.89 2.82 -1.63
CA GLU A 220 27.29 3.94 -2.47
C GLU A 220 26.15 4.93 -2.71
N ILE A 221 24.91 4.43 -2.87
CA ILE A 221 23.75 5.27 -3.19
C ILE A 221 23.12 5.80 -1.90
N LYS A 222 23.25 7.11 -1.70
CA LYS A 222 22.69 7.85 -0.54
C LYS A 222 21.62 8.87 -0.94
N PHE A 223 21.42 9.06 -2.24
CA PHE A 223 20.55 10.09 -2.79
C PHE A 223 19.88 9.63 -4.09
N THR A 224 18.61 9.98 -4.27
CA THR A 224 17.86 9.89 -5.53
C THR A 224 17.48 11.31 -5.99
N TYR A 225 16.21 11.72 -5.84
CA TYR A 225 15.81 13.13 -5.79
C TYR A 225 15.77 13.66 -4.35
N THR A 226 15.86 12.76 -3.37
CA THR A 226 15.96 13.04 -1.93
C THR A 226 16.95 12.08 -1.29
N ARG A 227 17.31 12.31 -0.03
CA ARG A 227 18.17 11.40 0.72
C ARG A 227 17.46 10.06 0.93
N VAL A 228 18.16 8.98 0.64
CA VAL A 228 17.68 7.59 0.85
C VAL A 228 18.59 6.87 1.83
N LYS A 229 18.13 5.74 2.35
CA LYS A 229 18.93 4.92 3.27
C LYS A 229 20.17 4.39 2.55
N GLN A 230 21.34 4.65 3.12
CA GLN A 230 22.61 4.11 2.63
C GLN A 230 22.66 2.59 2.72
N PHE A 231 22.16 2.03 3.82
CA PHE A 231 22.05 0.59 4.05
C PHE A 231 20.66 0.25 4.57
N ILE A 232 20.16 -0.93 4.20
CA ILE A 232 18.94 -1.50 4.77
C ILE A 232 19.23 -2.84 5.42
N ARG A 233 18.46 -3.18 6.44
CA ARG A 233 18.49 -4.51 7.04
C ARG A 233 17.33 -5.29 6.44
N ALA A 234 17.64 -6.28 5.61
CA ALA A 234 16.69 -7.20 5.02
C ALA A 234 17.44 -8.49 4.63
N ASP A 235 16.73 -9.61 4.61
CA ASP A 235 17.28 -10.89 4.21
C ASP A 235 17.42 -10.90 2.67
N LYS A 236 18.65 -10.97 2.16
CA LYS A 236 18.96 -10.86 0.71
C LYS A 236 18.23 -11.93 -0.11
N ASP A 237 18.06 -13.11 0.48
CA ASP A 237 17.33 -14.24 -0.06
C ASP A 237 15.80 -14.07 -0.04
N LYS A 238 15.28 -13.00 0.56
CA LYS A 238 13.86 -12.66 0.61
C LYS A 238 13.54 -11.32 -0.02
N VAL A 239 14.39 -10.87 -0.93
CA VAL A 239 14.17 -9.65 -1.71
C VAL A 239 13.63 -10.03 -3.09
N SER A 240 12.49 -9.44 -3.45
CA SER A 240 11.89 -9.56 -4.77
C SER A 240 11.55 -8.18 -5.32
N THR A 241 11.46 -8.07 -6.64
CA THR A 241 11.16 -6.81 -7.32
C THR A 241 9.89 -6.97 -8.13
N THR A 242 8.99 -5.98 -8.10
CA THR A 242 7.78 -6.01 -8.93
C THR A 242 8.09 -5.82 -10.40
N LYS A 243 7.36 -6.51 -11.27
CA LYS A 243 7.41 -6.31 -12.71
C LYS A 243 6.52 -5.13 -13.09
N ASN A 244 7.08 -4.14 -13.79
CA ASN A 244 6.34 -2.96 -14.25
C ASN A 244 5.48 -3.23 -15.50
N LYS A 245 4.75 -4.34 -15.49
CA LYS A 245 3.78 -4.72 -16.53
C LYS A 245 2.34 -4.36 -16.13
N SER A 246 2.12 -3.87 -14.91
CA SER A 246 0.81 -3.72 -14.27
C SER A 246 -0.11 -2.64 -14.87
N LEU A 247 0.18 -2.12 -16.07
CA LEU A 247 -0.64 -1.11 -16.76
C LEU A 247 -1.02 -1.49 -18.20
N TYR A 248 -0.99 -2.79 -18.51
CA TYR A 248 -1.55 -3.33 -19.77
C TYR A 248 -2.93 -3.98 -19.56
N SER A 249 -3.78 -3.28 -18.81
CA SER A 249 -5.24 -3.46 -18.81
C SER A 249 -5.87 -2.12 -19.12
#